data_AF-A0A5K0V193-F1
#
_entry.id   AF-A0A5K0V193-F1
#
_cell.length_a   1.000
_cell.length_b   1.000
_cell.length_c   1.000
_cell.angle_alpha   90.00
_cell.angle_beta   90.00
_cell.angle_gamma   90.00
#
_symmetry.space_group_name_H-M   'P 1'
#
loop_
_entity.id
_entity.type
_entity.pdbx_description
1 polymer ?
#
loop_
_entity_poly.entity_id
_entity_poly.type
_entity_poly.pdbx_seq_one_letter_code
_entity_poly.pdbx_strand_id
1 'polypeptide(L)' 'MEPIQLGGFDVPVGSTLFVNAWKIHRDPTLCTDPKQFKQE' A
#
# COMPACT_ATOMS: atom_id res chain seq x y z
N MET A 1 -5.46 8.86 -20.85
CA MET A 1 -4.79 8.16 -19.74
C MET A 1 -3.31 8.42 -19.91
N GLU A 2 -2.62 8.90 -18.88
CA GLU A 2 -1.22 9.37 -18.97
C GLU A 2 -0.33 8.58 -17.99
N PRO A 3 0.98 8.42 -18.28
CA PRO A 3 1.89 7.77 -17.35
C PRO A 3 2.04 8.60 -16.06
N ILE A 4 2.31 7.94 -14.93
CA ILE A 4 2.35 8.57 -13.61
C ILE A 4 3.57 8.13 -12.80
N GLN A 5 4.10 9.01 -11.94
CA GLN A 5 5.07 8.59 -10.92
C GLN A 5 4.39 8.11 -9.64
N LEU A 6 4.76 6.91 -9.20
CA LEU A 6 4.25 6.29 -7.98
C LEU A 6 5.39 5.69 -7.18
N GLY A 7 5.56 6.13 -5.92
CA GLY A 7 6.60 5.62 -5.02
C GLY A 7 8.04 5.81 -5.52
N GLY A 8 8.28 6.79 -6.41
CA GLY A 8 9.58 7.03 -7.05
C GLY A 8 9.80 6.25 -8.36
N PHE A 9 8.77 5.59 -8.89
CA PHE A 9 8.84 4.85 -10.16
C PHE A 9 7.91 5.48 -11.20
N ASP A 10 8.37 5.57 -12.46
CA ASP A 10 7.52 5.91 -13.60
C ASP A 10 6.69 4.68 -14.02
N VAL A 11 5.37 4.80 -13.93
CA VAL A 11 4.41 3.74 -14.27
C VAL A 11 3.75 4.06 -15.62
N PRO A 12 3.98 3.23 -16.65
CA PRO A 12 3.34 3.40 -17.96
C PRO A 12 1.83 3.20 -17.95
N VAL A 13 1.16 3.79 -18.95
CA VAL A 13 -0.26 3.55 -19.21
C VAL A 13 -0.48 2.07 -19.56
N GLY A 14 -1.49 1.46 -18.96
CA GLY A 14 -1.84 0.05 -19.18
C GLY A 14 -1.12 -0.93 -18.26
N SER A 15 -0.24 -0.47 -17.36
CA SER A 15 0.32 -1.32 -16.30
C SER A 15 -0.77 -1.78 -15.33
N THR A 16 -0.75 -3.07 -14.98
CA THR A 16 -1.58 -3.61 -13.89
C THR A 16 -0.80 -3.56 -12.58
N LEU A 17 -1.33 -2.87 -11.58
CA LEU A 17 -0.70 -2.73 -10.27
C LEU A 17 -1.38 -3.63 -9.24
N PHE A 18 -0.58 -4.32 -8.43
CA PHE A 18 -1.05 -5.09 -7.28
C PHE A 18 -0.71 -4.35 -5.99
N VAL A 19 -1.73 -3.99 -5.23
CA VAL A 19 -1.55 -3.31 -3.95
C VAL A 19 -1.35 -4.34 -2.84
N ASN A 20 -0.26 -4.23 -2.09
CA ASN A 20 0.02 -5.11 -0.95
C ASN A 20 -0.82 -4.69 0.27
N ALA A 21 -2.10 -5.04 0.26
CA ALA A 21 -3.04 -4.75 1.35
C ALA A 21 -2.57 -5.33 2.69
N TRP A 22 -1.91 -6.50 2.68
CA TRP A 22 -1.37 -7.14 3.88
C TRP A 22 -0.36 -6.26 4.61
N LYS A 23 0.56 -5.63 3.86
CA LYS A 23 1.56 -4.71 4.40
C LYS A 23 0.91 -3.44 4.93
N ILE A 24 -0.04 -2.86 4.19
CA ILE A 24 -0.75 -1.63 4.58
C ILE A 24 -1.48 -1.82 5.91
N HIS A 25 -2.24 -2.91 6.04
CA HIS A 25 -2.97 -3.21 7.29
C HIS A 25 -2.05 -3.45 8.49
N ARG A 26 -0.75 -3.67 8.26
CA ARG A 26 0.24 -3.92 9.31
C ARG A 26 1.24 -2.78 9.50
N ASP A 27 0.94 -1.59 8.95
CA ASP A 27 1.82 -0.43 9.07
C ASP A 27 1.71 0.18 10.49
N PRO A 28 2.81 0.22 11.27
CA PRO A 28 2.80 0.78 12.63
C PRO A 28 2.54 2.30 12.67
N THR A 29 2.70 3.00 11.54
CA THR A 29 2.38 4.44 11.44
C THR A 29 0.87 4.69 11.33
N LEU A 30 0.12 3.70 10.86
CA LEU A 30 -1.34 3.75 10.71
C LEU A 30 -2.07 3.03 11.86
N CYS A 31 -1.45 2.02 12.45
CA CYS A 31 -1.98 1.25 13.56
C CYS A 31 -0.88 1.06 14.61
N THR A 32 -1.06 1.58 15.83
CA THR A 32 -0.03 1.56 16.88
C THR A 32 0.45 0.15 17.26
N ASP A 33 -0.36 -0.89 17.04
CA ASP A 33 0.02 -2.29 17.32
C ASP A 33 -0.53 -3.27 16.24
N PRO A 34 0.03 -3.24 15.02
CA PRO A 34 -0.58 -3.89 13.85
C PRO A 34 -0.52 -5.43 13.86
N LYS A 35 0.28 -6.00 14.76
CA LYS A 35 0.44 -7.45 14.91
C LYS A 35 -0.42 -8.03 16.02
N GLN A 36 -1.01 -7.17 16.85
CA GLN A 36 -1.88 -7.59 17.94
C GLN A 36 -3.32 -7.60 17.45
N PHE A 37 -4.01 -8.72 17.64
CA PHE A 37 -5.45 -8.76 17.44
C PHE A 37 -6.12 -8.10 18.63
N LYS A 38 -6.74 -6.94 18.42
CA LYS A 38 -7.52 -6.22 19.43
C LYS A 38 -9.00 -6.52 19.22
N GLN A 39 -9.59 -7.22 20.18
CA GLN A 39 -11.04 -7.43 20.28
C GLN A 39 -11.58 -6.36 21.24
N GLU A 40 -11.77 -5.16 20.71
CA GLU A 40 -12.49 -4.08 21.38
C GLU A 40 -13.89 -3.92 20.80
#